data_AF-A0A6L3CET4-F1
#
_entry.id   AF-A0A6L3CET4-F1
#
_cell.length_a   1.000
_cell.length_b   1.000
_cell.length_c   1.000
_cell.angle_alpha   90.00
_cell.angle_beta   90.00
_cell.angle_gamma   90.00
#
_symmetry.space_group_name_H-M   'P 1'
#
loop_
_entity.id
_entity.type
_entity.pdbx_description
1 polymer ?
#
loop_
_entity_poly.entity_id
_entity_poly.type
_entity_poly.pdbx_seq_one_letter_code
_entity_poly.pdbx_strand_id
1 'polypeptide(L)' 'ERADELCISHGLLGIGGSDAHLTSHIATCMTDFNAVIKKESDLVDALLSNEFQPVWLADTLNGSSA' A
#
# COMPACT_ATOMS: atom_id res chain seq x y z
N GLU A 1 -9.98 16.67 3.05
CA GLU A 1 -8.82 16.08 3.75
C GLU A 1 -8.25 15.01 2.84
N ARG A 2 -6.93 14.96 2.66
CA ARG A 2 -6.30 13.86 1.90
C ARG A 2 -6.31 12.59 2.74
N ALA A 3 -6.33 11.42 2.10
CA ALA A 3 -6.38 10.14 2.81
C ALA A 3 -5.22 9.99 3.82
N ASP A 4 -4.02 10.44 3.45
CA ASP A 4 -2.84 10.39 4.31
C ASP A 4 -2.98 11.30 5.54
N GLU A 5 -3.52 12.51 5.37
CA GLU A 5 -3.77 13.46 6.46
C GLU A 5 -4.76 12.88 7.48
N LEU A 6 -5.82 12.22 7.00
CA LEU A 6 -6.81 11.53 7.83
C LEU A 6 -6.21 10.34 8.58
N CYS A 7 -5.35 9.56 7.91
CA CYS A 7 -4.69 8.43 8.54
C CYS A 7 -3.77 8.90 9.68
N ILE A 8 -2.99 9.96 9.44
CA ILE A 8 -2.11 10.56 10.45
C ILE A 8 -2.92 11.13 11.61
N SER A 9 -4.02 11.84 11.34
CA SER A 9 -4.82 12.51 12.38
C SER A 9 -5.59 11.52 13.29
N HIS A 10 -5.80 10.29 12.84
CA HIS A 10 -6.55 9.26 13.57
C HIS A 10 -5.72 8.01 13.91
N GLY A 11 -4.43 8.00 13.61
CA GLY A 11 -3.55 6.84 13.86
C GLY A 11 -3.99 5.59 13.08
N LEU A 12 -4.56 5.78 11.89
CA LEU A 12 -4.98 4.69 11.00
C LEU A 12 -3.83 4.32 10.07
N LEU A 13 -3.84 3.07 9.60
CA LEU A 13 -2.92 2.59 8.57
C LEU A 13 -3.54 2.80 7.20
N GLY A 14 -2.75 3.34 6.27
CA GLY A 14 -3.15 3.53 4.89
C GLY A 14 -3.01 2.25 4.07
N ILE A 15 -3.89 2.06 3.08
CA ILE A 15 -3.79 1.00 2.07
C ILE A 15 -3.77 1.68 0.69
N GLY A 16 -2.92 1.17 -0.20
CA GLY A 16 -2.81 1.63 -1.58
C GLY A 16 -3.34 0.59 -2.58
N GLY A 17 -4.04 1.08 -3.59
CA GLY A 17 -4.53 0.29 -4.72
C GLY A 17 -4.84 1.20 -5.91
N SER A 18 -4.48 0.76 -7.10
CA SER A 18 -4.51 1.63 -8.28
C SER A 18 -5.91 1.88 -8.87
N ASP A 19 -6.92 1.10 -8.45
CA ASP A 19 -8.30 1.13 -8.96
C ASP A 19 -8.37 1.32 -10.50
N ALA A 20 -7.55 0.53 -11.19
CA ALA A 20 -7.21 0.80 -12.58
C ALA A 20 -8.36 0.41 -13.51
N HIS A 21 -8.90 1.41 -14.20
CA HIS A 21 -9.87 1.22 -15.29
C HIS A 21 -9.18 1.20 -16.68
N LEU A 22 -7.90 1.56 -16.73
CA LEU A 22 -7.03 1.52 -17.91
C LEU A 22 -5.76 0.75 -17.58
N THR A 23 -5.26 -0.02 -18.54
CA THR A 23 -4.04 -0.84 -18.37
C THR A 23 -2.82 0.00 -17.97
N SER A 24 -2.73 1.25 -18.46
CA SER A 24 -1.65 2.18 -18.11
C SER A 24 -1.64 2.61 -16.64
N HIS A 25 -2.74 2.40 -15.91
CA HIS A 25 -2.85 2.76 -14.51
C HIS A 25 -2.69 1.55 -13.57
N ILE A 26 -2.47 0.35 -14.10
CA ILE A 26 -2.21 -0.82 -13.25
C ILE A 26 -0.97 -0.54 -12.40
N ALA A 27 -1.10 -0.81 -11.09
CA ALA A 27 0.00 -0.73 -10.13
C ALA A 27 0.63 0.66 -9.98
N THR A 28 -0.06 1.75 -10.34
CA THR A 28 0.42 3.12 -10.06
C THR A 28 0.46 3.45 -8.57
N CYS A 29 -0.42 2.82 -7.79
CA CYS A 29 -0.45 2.82 -6.32
C CYS A 29 -0.70 1.39 -5.82
N MET A 30 0.01 0.99 -4.76
CA MET A 30 0.04 -0.36 -4.21
C MET A 30 0.18 -0.32 -2.69
N THR A 31 0.05 -1.48 -2.05
CA THR A 31 0.42 -1.66 -0.64
C THR A 31 1.69 -2.48 -0.57
N ASP A 32 2.70 -1.95 0.09
CA ASP A 32 3.95 -2.64 0.37
C ASP A 32 3.82 -3.42 1.68
N PHE A 33 4.19 -4.69 1.64
CA PHE A 33 4.15 -5.60 2.78
C PHE A 33 5.56 -6.11 3.05
N ASN A 34 5.95 -6.13 4.33
CA ASN A 34 7.20 -6.77 4.74
C ASN A 34 7.18 -8.31 4.56
N ALA A 35 5.98 -8.90 4.47
CA ALA A 35 5.77 -10.33 4.28
C ALA A 35 5.66 -10.73 2.80
N VAL A 36 6.14 -11.93 2.47
CA VAL A 36 5.96 -12.52 1.14
C VAL A 36 4.58 -13.16 1.03
N ILE A 37 3.73 -12.63 0.15
CA ILE A 37 2.35 -13.09 -0.05
C ILE A 37 2.27 -14.02 -1.27
N LYS A 38 1.82 -15.27 -1.06
CA LYS A 38 1.63 -16.25 -2.15
C LYS A 38 0.19 -16.77 -2.26
N LYS A 39 -0.59 -16.63 -1.20
CA LYS A 39 -2.00 -17.02 -1.10
C LYS A 39 -2.75 -16.01 -0.23
N GLU A 40 -4.08 -16.09 -0.26
CA GLU A 40 -4.96 -15.20 0.49
C GLU A 40 -4.69 -15.19 2.00
N SER A 41 -4.41 -16.35 2.60
CA SER A 41 -4.10 -16.40 4.05
C SER A 41 -2.83 -15.62 4.41
N ASP A 42 -1.82 -15.61 3.55
CA ASP A 42 -0.61 -14.82 3.80
C ASP A 42 -0.92 -13.32 3.79
N LEU A 43 -1.84 -12.88 2.91
CA LEU A 43 -2.31 -11.49 2.86
C LEU A 43 -3.09 -11.12 4.13
N VAL A 44 -3.98 -11.99 4.59
CA VAL A 44 -4.72 -11.76 5.84
C VAL A 44 -3.76 -11.65 7.03
N ASP A 45 -2.78 -12.55 7.13
CA ASP A 45 -1.77 -12.51 8.19
C ASP A 45 -0.93 -11.21 8.11
N ALA A 46 -0.57 -10.76 6.92
CA ALA A 46 0.18 -9.51 6.70
C ALA A 46 -0.65 -8.24 6.99
N LEU A 47 -1.97 -8.27 6.79
CA LEU A 47 -2.85 -7.17 7.20
C LEU A 47 -3.00 -7.12 8.73
N LEU A 48 -3.12 -8.28 9.37
CA LEU A 48 -3.25 -8.38 10.84
C LEU A 48 -1.95 -8.03 11.57
N SER A 49 -0.79 -8.12 10.92
CA SER A 49 0.49 -7.71 11.51
C SER A 49 0.63 -6.20 11.68
N ASN A 50 -0.18 -5.40 10.98
CA ASN A 50 -0.05 -3.93 10.91
C ASN A 50 1.29 -3.45 10.32
N GLU A 51 2.07 -4.33 9.67
CA GLU A 51 3.38 -4.02 9.07
C GLU A 51 3.26 -3.82 7.55
N PHE A 52 2.55 -2.76 7.16
CA PHE A 52 2.37 -2.40 5.75
C PHE A 52 2.23 -0.90 5.57
N GLN A 53 2.44 -0.43 4.34
CA GLN A 53 2.33 0.98 3.98
C GLN A 53 1.85 1.16 2.54
N PRO A 54 1.09 2.22 2.23
CA PRO A 54 0.77 2.56 0.86
C PRO A 54 2.02 3.10 0.15
N VAL A 55 2.22 2.71 -1.11
CA VAL A 55 3.34 3.17 -1.93
C VAL A 55 2.88 3.58 -3.33
N TRP A 56 3.48 4.62 -3.88
CA TRP A 56 3.34 4.94 -5.30
C TRP A 56 4.42 4.25 -6.10
N LEU A 57 4.10 3.84 -7.33
CA LEU A 57 5.08 3.22 -8.23
C LEU A 57 6.34 4.08 -8.39
N ALA A 58 6.18 5.40 -8.45
CA ALA A 58 7.28 6.35 -8.54
C ALA A 58 8.27 6.26 -7.36
N ASP A 59 7.77 5.96 -6.15
CA ASP A 59 8.59 5.91 -4.93
C ASP A 59 9.41 4.61 -4.89
N THR A 60 8.87 3.52 -5.44
CA THR A 60 9.56 2.22 -5.53
C THR A 60 10.77 2.23 -6.46
N LEU A 61 10.79 3.11 -7.47
CA LEU A 61 11.89 3.20 -8.44
C LEU A 61 13.10 3.96 -7.90
N ASN A 62 12.91 4.79 -6.87
CA ASN A 62 13.96 5.65 -6.32
C ASN A 62 14.62 5.07 -5.05
N GLY A 63 14.26 3.85 -4.63
CA GLY A 63 14.84 3.17 -3.47
C GLY A 63 14.71 3.94 -2.15
N SER A 64 13.83 4.94 -2.10
CA SER A 64 13.63 5.80 -0.95
C SER A 64 12.18 5.63 -0.49
N SER A 65 11.97 4.69 0.42
CA SER A 65 10.82 4.68 1.31
C SER A 65 10.91 5.97 2.14
N ALA A 66 9.95 6.89 1.98
CA ALA A 66 9.84 8.11 2.77
C ALA A 66 9.05 7.84 4.06
#